data_AF-A0A0W0RQM7-F1
#
_entry.id   AF-A0A0W0RQM7-F1
#
_cell.length_a   1.000
_cell.length_b   1.000
_cell.length_c   1.000
_cell.angle_alpha   90.00
_cell.angle_beta   90.00
_cell.angle_gamma   90.00
#
_symmetry.space_group_name_H-M   'P 1'
#
loop_
_entity.id
_entity.type
_entity.pdbx_description
1 polymer ?
#
loop_
_entity_poly.entity_id
_entity_poly.type
_entity_poly.pdbx_seq_one_letter_code
_entity_poly.pdbx_strand_id
1 'polypeptide(L)'
;MSTKKICAALEAGTHCIDASSLSKDQILKYENSARGAIVNRKLDDGTEGMVARALHQVLEPQKGNSGQFKLIDATNLPAQDLPPAKRPALRVTLKEALFNAQWFTQYEMPASATDGSSNAFGGFGTIQMPSSDSLSIPVINALYASDEFLAAYGVKLVHLTESTSIDFGTSHDLMLFRYDVHAQYFDKYIKTPKGGGVYLETHNDFPHLAIPLHPSCGGSYTVARKVKENEYAIVSIKVSYGWGLVIAPGAIHDDATLTGPYIIGLTTNVDPTHVNTALMRTKDGGIMDAVLTTPSTACLSGDGVTSISQCKAQMFMQFKIGRKDNLEMIARSADKRPAEERIKILAYLKTLPADTLSEIRHLSDTAQEAYDHTCGLVLAHVSSI
;
A
#
# COMPACT_ATOMS: atom_id res chain seq x y z
N MET A 1 7.68 28.61 -12.24
CA MET A 1 6.84 27.95 -13.26
C MET A 1 5.46 27.78 -12.68
N SER A 2 4.38 28.02 -13.44
CA SER A 2 3.01 27.79 -12.94
C SER A 2 2.82 26.29 -12.69
N THR A 3 2.59 25.91 -11.43
CA THR A 3 2.27 24.52 -11.05
C THR A 3 0.89 24.19 -11.58
N LYS A 4 0.78 23.15 -12.42
CA LYS A 4 -0.52 22.69 -12.92
C LYS A 4 -1.22 21.95 -11.78
N LYS A 5 -2.48 22.27 -11.52
CA LYS A 5 -3.25 21.68 -10.43
C LYS A 5 -4.61 21.21 -10.93
N ILE A 6 -5.11 20.13 -10.33
CA ILE A 6 -6.49 19.69 -10.48
C ILE A 6 -7.15 19.84 -9.11
N CYS A 7 -8.31 20.49 -9.05
CA CYS A 7 -9.02 20.74 -7.80
C CYS A 7 -10.40 20.07 -7.82
N ALA A 8 -10.78 19.47 -6.69
CA ALA A 8 -12.11 18.93 -6.44
C ALA A 8 -12.77 19.66 -5.27
N ALA A 9 -14.09 19.83 -5.35
CA ALA A 9 -14.90 20.28 -4.22
C ALA A 9 -15.23 19.05 -3.35
N LEU A 10 -14.79 19.08 -2.10
CA LEU A 10 -15.05 18.04 -1.10
C LEU A 10 -15.93 18.64 0.01
N GLU A 11 -16.48 17.80 0.89
CA GLU A 11 -17.28 18.25 2.04
C GLU A 11 -16.51 19.25 2.93
N ALA A 12 -15.20 19.02 3.11
CA ALA A 12 -14.32 19.89 3.89
C ALA A 12 -13.83 21.14 3.13
N GLY A 13 -14.28 21.35 1.89
CA GLY A 13 -13.87 22.45 1.02
C GLY A 13 -13.10 22.00 -0.22
N THR A 14 -12.44 22.95 -0.89
CA THR A 14 -11.69 22.67 -2.12
C THR A 14 -10.33 22.05 -1.79
N HIS A 15 -10.04 20.89 -2.39
CA HIS A 15 -8.72 20.26 -2.31
C HIS A 15 -8.10 20.17 -3.70
N CYS A 16 -6.81 20.55 -3.82
CA CYS A 16 -6.09 20.55 -5.08
C CYS A 16 -4.87 19.65 -5.00
N ILE A 17 -4.66 18.87 -6.07
CA ILE A 17 -3.50 18.00 -6.24
C ILE A 17 -2.53 18.58 -7.28
N ASP A 18 -1.26 18.23 -7.16
CA ASP A 18 -0.27 18.52 -8.20
C ASP A 18 -0.52 17.64 -9.44
N ALA A 19 -0.51 18.27 -10.61
CA ALA A 19 -0.62 17.59 -11.91
C ALA A 19 0.47 18.11 -12.86
N SER A 20 1.57 18.62 -12.32
CA SER A 20 2.63 19.27 -13.10
C SER A 20 3.35 18.31 -14.06
N SER A 21 3.31 17.00 -13.79
CA SER A 21 3.85 15.96 -14.67
C SER A 21 3.00 15.69 -15.92
N LEU A 22 1.73 16.11 -15.94
CA LEU A 22 0.85 15.93 -17.09
C LEU A 22 1.06 17.02 -18.15
N SER A 23 0.92 16.64 -19.42
CA SER A 23 0.84 17.61 -20.52
C SER A 23 -0.45 18.46 -20.40
N LYS A 24 -0.52 19.58 -21.12
CA LYS A 24 -1.77 20.38 -21.14
C LYS A 24 -2.94 19.54 -21.68
N ASP A 25 -2.71 18.79 -22.75
CA ASP A 25 -3.73 17.96 -23.39
C ASP A 25 -4.21 16.83 -22.47
N GLN A 26 -3.30 16.22 -21.70
CA GLN A 26 -3.67 15.22 -20.69
C GLN A 26 -4.54 15.82 -19.59
N ILE A 27 -4.24 17.04 -19.13
CA ILE A 27 -5.10 17.71 -18.13
C ILE A 27 -6.48 17.96 -18.73
N LEU A 28 -6.58 18.54 -19.93
CA LEU A 28 -7.87 18.77 -20.57
C LEU A 28 -8.68 17.47 -20.74
N LYS A 29 -8.01 16.36 -21.05
CA LYS A 29 -8.64 15.05 -21.23
C LYS A 29 -9.12 14.43 -19.92
N TYR A 30 -8.30 14.48 -18.86
CA TYR A 30 -8.50 13.67 -17.65
C TYR A 30 -8.94 14.45 -16.42
N GLU A 31 -8.97 15.79 -16.45
CA GLU A 31 -9.29 16.60 -15.27
C GLU A 31 -10.60 16.20 -14.60
N ASN A 32 -11.68 16.02 -15.39
CA ASN A 32 -12.99 15.69 -14.83
C ASN A 32 -13.01 14.32 -14.17
N SER A 33 -12.46 13.30 -14.83
CA SER A 33 -12.33 11.96 -14.25
C SER A 33 -11.47 12.00 -12.99
N ALA A 34 -10.32 12.68 -13.06
CA ALA A 34 -9.38 12.74 -11.96
C ALA A 34 -9.97 13.35 -10.68
N ARG A 35 -10.90 14.31 -10.80
CA ARG A 35 -11.59 14.90 -9.62
C ARG A 35 -12.33 13.86 -8.78
N GLY A 36 -12.86 12.79 -9.38
CA GLY A 36 -13.57 11.73 -8.66
C GLY A 36 -12.69 10.90 -7.72
N ALA A 37 -11.37 10.91 -7.95
CA ALA A 37 -10.39 10.19 -7.13
C ALA A 37 -9.71 11.08 -6.08
N ILE A 38 -10.00 12.39 -6.07
CA ILE A 38 -9.37 13.32 -5.13
C ILE A 38 -10.05 13.16 -3.76
N VAL A 39 -9.31 12.64 -2.78
CA VAL A 39 -9.76 12.50 -1.39
C VAL A 39 -8.94 13.35 -0.43
N ASN A 40 -9.58 13.82 0.64
CA ASN A 40 -8.93 14.47 1.79
C ASN A 40 -9.67 14.08 3.06
N ARG A 41 -9.50 12.81 3.45
CA ARG A 41 -10.18 12.23 4.62
C ARG A 41 -9.44 12.65 5.88
N LYS A 42 -10.19 13.09 6.90
CA LYS A 42 -9.64 13.52 8.19
C LYS A 42 -9.95 12.50 9.29
N LEU A 43 -9.04 12.33 10.23
CA LEU A 43 -9.31 11.65 11.49
C LEU A 43 -10.15 12.55 12.42
N ASP A 44 -10.63 12.02 13.53
CA ASP A 44 -11.50 12.75 14.47
C ASP A 44 -10.82 13.96 15.14
N ASP A 45 -9.49 13.90 15.30
CA ASP A 45 -8.68 15.02 15.80
C ASP A 45 -8.36 16.08 14.73
N GLY A 46 -8.93 15.93 13.52
CA GLY A 46 -8.71 16.82 12.37
C GLY A 46 -7.41 16.56 11.61
N THR A 47 -6.58 15.63 12.05
CA THR A 47 -5.37 15.24 11.31
C THR A 47 -5.73 14.57 9.98
N GLU A 48 -4.83 14.67 9.02
CA GLU A 48 -4.98 13.99 7.73
C GLU A 48 -4.94 12.47 7.91
N GLY A 49 -5.98 11.79 7.42
CA GLY A 49 -6.09 10.33 7.39
C GLY A 49 -5.57 9.76 6.08
N MET A 50 -6.24 10.07 4.96
CA MET A 50 -5.81 9.70 3.61
C MET A 50 -6.02 10.89 2.69
N VAL A 51 -4.97 11.32 2.00
CA VAL A 51 -5.00 12.53 1.19
C VAL A 51 -4.36 12.31 -0.17
N ALA A 52 -5.11 12.62 -1.23
CA ALA A 52 -4.57 12.69 -2.58
C ALA A 52 -3.64 13.91 -2.68
N ARG A 53 -2.42 13.73 -3.21
CA ARG A 53 -1.42 14.79 -3.33
C ARG A 53 -1.07 15.14 -4.76
N ALA A 54 -1.03 14.14 -5.63
CA ALA A 54 -0.62 14.33 -7.01
C ALA A 54 -1.27 13.31 -7.94
N LEU A 55 -1.43 13.68 -9.21
CA LEU A 55 -1.66 12.75 -10.32
C LEU A 55 -0.36 12.68 -11.13
N HIS A 56 0.39 11.59 -10.95
CA HIS A 56 1.73 11.45 -11.53
C HIS A 56 1.69 11.21 -13.03
N GLN A 57 0.82 10.29 -13.47
CA GLN A 57 0.73 9.89 -14.86
C GLN A 57 -0.65 9.28 -15.13
N VAL A 58 -1.05 9.29 -16.40
CA VAL A 58 -2.16 8.48 -16.89
C VAL A 58 -1.60 7.48 -17.89
N LEU A 59 -1.78 6.19 -17.61
CA LEU A 59 -1.42 5.13 -18.54
C LEU A 59 -2.59 4.88 -19.48
N GLU A 60 -2.32 4.70 -20.76
CA GLU A 60 -3.31 4.39 -21.79
C GLU A 60 -2.91 3.06 -22.47
N PRO A 61 -3.88 2.23 -22.89
CA PRO A 61 -3.58 1.01 -23.62
C PRO A 61 -2.84 1.32 -24.94
N GLN A 62 -1.85 0.50 -25.29
CA GLN A 62 -1.00 0.70 -26.47
C GLN A 62 -1.44 -0.20 -27.64
N LYS A 63 -1.78 -1.46 -27.36
CA LYS A 63 -2.21 -2.44 -28.36
C LYS A 63 -3.31 -3.33 -27.79
N GLY A 64 -4.48 -3.32 -28.43
CA GLY A 64 -5.69 -3.87 -27.83
C GLY A 64 -6.00 -3.14 -26.52
N ASN A 65 -6.52 -3.86 -25.52
CA ASN A 65 -6.76 -3.31 -24.19
C ASN A 65 -5.56 -3.51 -23.24
N SER A 66 -4.33 -3.57 -23.78
CA SER A 66 -3.13 -3.82 -22.99
C SER A 66 -1.99 -2.89 -23.38
N GLY A 67 -1.00 -2.75 -22.50
CA GLY A 67 0.22 -2.01 -22.78
C GLY A 67 1.42 -2.53 -22.00
N GLN A 68 2.62 -2.21 -22.47
CA GLN A 68 3.88 -2.51 -21.80
C GLN A 68 4.43 -1.25 -21.15
N PHE A 69 4.70 -1.32 -19.86
CA PHE A 69 5.13 -0.18 -19.06
C PHE A 69 6.27 -0.56 -18.13
N LYS A 70 7.19 0.39 -17.91
CA LYS A 70 8.08 0.37 -16.76
C LYS A 70 7.48 1.27 -15.69
N LEU A 71 7.15 0.68 -14.54
CA LEU A 71 6.44 1.42 -13.51
C LEU A 71 7.28 2.56 -12.92
N ILE A 72 8.62 2.44 -12.94
CA ILE A 72 9.52 3.49 -12.46
C ILE A 72 9.30 4.83 -13.16
N ASP A 73 8.94 4.83 -14.45
CA ASP A 73 8.71 6.03 -15.25
C ASP A 73 7.56 6.89 -14.71
N ALA A 74 6.64 6.27 -13.95
CA ALA A 74 5.51 6.93 -13.31
C ALA A 74 5.79 7.43 -11.88
N THR A 75 6.88 6.99 -11.25
CA THR A 75 7.09 7.18 -9.80
C THR A 75 7.93 8.41 -9.44
N ASN A 76 8.66 8.99 -10.40
CA ASN A 76 9.73 9.97 -10.17
C ASN A 76 10.84 9.48 -9.20
N LEU A 77 10.92 8.17 -8.92
CA LEU A 77 11.96 7.60 -8.07
C LEU A 77 13.27 7.42 -8.85
N PRO A 78 14.43 7.76 -8.26
CA PRO A 78 15.72 7.50 -8.88
C PRO A 78 16.05 6.01 -8.86
N ALA A 79 16.35 5.43 -10.03
CA ALA A 79 16.61 4.01 -10.19
C ALA A 79 17.76 3.49 -9.31
N GLN A 80 18.77 4.32 -9.05
CA GLN A 80 19.91 3.97 -8.20
C GLN A 80 19.57 3.80 -6.71
N ASP A 81 18.41 4.32 -6.28
CA ASP A 81 17.96 4.21 -4.88
C ASP A 81 17.01 3.02 -4.70
N LEU A 82 16.71 2.24 -5.75
CA LEU A 82 15.85 1.07 -5.64
C LEU A 82 16.65 -0.16 -5.19
N PRO A 83 16.06 -1.04 -4.38
CA PRO A 83 16.67 -2.34 -4.08
C PRO A 83 16.85 -3.18 -5.36
N PRO A 84 17.63 -4.27 -5.30
CA PRO A 84 17.83 -5.13 -6.46
C PRO A 84 16.52 -5.77 -6.97
N ALA A 85 16.39 -5.88 -8.30
CA ALA A 85 15.27 -6.56 -8.95
C ALA A 85 15.21 -8.08 -8.67
N LYS A 86 16.29 -8.67 -8.14
CA LYS A 86 16.33 -10.10 -7.85
C LYS A 86 15.58 -10.39 -6.56
N ARG A 87 14.47 -11.15 -6.65
CA ARG A 87 13.79 -11.67 -5.46
C ARG A 87 14.68 -12.66 -4.69
N PRO A 88 14.53 -12.75 -3.35
CA PRO A 88 15.18 -13.78 -2.56
C PRO A 88 14.91 -15.19 -3.13
N ALA A 89 15.92 -16.05 -3.12
CA ALA A 89 15.77 -17.45 -3.55
C ALA A 89 14.89 -18.25 -2.57
N LEU A 90 14.83 -17.81 -1.31
CA LEU A 90 14.00 -18.41 -0.29
C LEU A 90 12.52 -18.15 -0.58
N ARG A 91 11.75 -19.24 -0.66
CA ARG A 91 10.28 -19.20 -0.67
C ARG A 91 9.78 -19.73 0.66
N VAL A 92 8.72 -19.13 1.19
CA VAL A 92 8.10 -19.54 2.45
C VAL A 92 6.72 -20.12 2.16
N THR A 93 6.30 -21.10 2.96
CA THR A 93 4.92 -21.57 2.93
C THR A 93 4.01 -20.44 3.42
N LEU A 94 3.14 -19.97 2.54
CA LEU A 94 2.25 -18.86 2.83
C LEU A 94 0.97 -19.38 3.47
N LYS A 95 0.47 -18.63 4.46
CA LYS A 95 -0.82 -18.89 5.09
C LYS A 95 -1.85 -17.93 4.48
N GLU A 96 -3.02 -18.45 4.15
CA GLU A 96 -4.24 -17.72 3.83
C GLU A 96 -5.30 -18.05 4.88
N ALA A 97 -6.21 -17.12 5.14
CA ALA A 97 -7.38 -17.39 5.98
C ALA A 97 -8.56 -17.80 5.08
N LEU A 98 -9.27 -18.84 5.48
CA LEU A 98 -10.54 -19.21 4.87
C LEU A 98 -11.68 -18.58 5.68
N PHE A 99 -12.66 -18.02 4.99
CA PHE A 99 -13.86 -17.52 5.63
C PHE A 99 -15.09 -17.77 4.77
N ASN A 100 -16.24 -17.91 5.45
CA ASN A 100 -17.53 -18.01 4.80
C ASN A 100 -18.22 -16.66 4.90
N ALA A 101 -18.82 -16.21 3.81
CA ALA A 101 -19.61 -14.98 3.78
C ALA A 101 -20.60 -15.00 2.61
N GLN A 102 -21.70 -14.26 2.77
CA GLN A 102 -22.59 -13.92 1.67
C GLN A 102 -22.24 -12.52 1.17
N TRP A 103 -22.02 -12.38 -0.14
CA TRP A 103 -21.68 -11.11 -0.75
C TRP A 103 -22.91 -10.54 -1.46
N PHE A 104 -23.37 -9.39 -0.99
CA PHE A 104 -24.47 -8.65 -1.58
C PHE A 104 -23.95 -7.35 -2.18
N THR A 105 -24.45 -7.00 -3.37
CA THR A 105 -24.23 -5.70 -3.98
C THR A 105 -24.93 -4.58 -3.20
N GLN A 106 -24.57 -3.33 -3.48
CA GLN A 106 -25.25 -2.14 -2.95
C GLN A 106 -26.76 -2.09 -3.27
N TYR A 107 -27.21 -2.81 -4.32
CA TYR A 107 -28.61 -2.86 -4.73
C TYR A 107 -29.39 -3.97 -4.02
N GLU A 108 -28.72 -5.02 -3.57
CA GLU A 108 -29.32 -6.16 -2.87
C GLU A 108 -29.38 -5.93 -1.35
N MET A 109 -28.26 -5.48 -0.76
CA MET A 109 -28.17 -5.20 0.67
C MET A 109 -27.20 -4.04 0.90
N PRO A 110 -27.68 -2.79 0.84
CA PRO A 110 -26.83 -1.62 1.02
C PRO A 110 -26.27 -1.57 2.44
N ALA A 111 -24.99 -1.24 2.55
CA ALA A 111 -24.35 -0.84 3.78
C ALA A 111 -24.05 0.66 3.76
N SER A 112 -23.86 1.25 4.93
CA SER A 112 -23.51 2.66 5.07
C SER A 112 -22.23 2.85 5.88
N ALA A 113 -21.49 3.88 5.48
CA ALA A 113 -20.53 4.59 6.29
C ALA A 113 -21.15 5.95 6.62
N THR A 114 -20.85 6.51 7.79
CA THR A 114 -21.34 7.86 8.14
C THR A 114 -20.65 8.94 7.32
N ASP A 115 -19.44 8.68 6.82
CA ASP A 115 -18.78 9.51 5.82
C ASP A 115 -19.05 8.96 4.42
N GLY A 116 -19.89 9.67 3.66
CA GLY A 116 -20.28 9.30 2.30
C GLY A 116 -19.13 9.33 1.28
N SER A 117 -17.95 9.87 1.65
CA SER A 117 -16.76 9.95 0.80
C SER A 117 -15.80 8.76 0.93
N SER A 118 -16.17 7.76 1.74
CA SER A 118 -15.35 6.56 1.98
C SER A 118 -15.28 5.61 0.78
N ASN A 119 -16.20 5.72 -0.19
CA ASN A 119 -16.13 5.01 -1.47
C ASN A 119 -16.04 6.01 -2.64
N ALA A 120 -15.04 5.85 -3.50
CA ALA A 120 -14.88 6.68 -4.71
C ALA A 120 -15.87 6.32 -5.83
N PHE A 121 -16.55 5.17 -5.72
CA PHE A 121 -17.35 4.56 -6.79
C PHE A 121 -18.86 4.48 -6.50
N GLY A 122 -19.34 5.09 -5.42
CA GLY A 122 -20.77 5.13 -5.08
C GLY A 122 -21.10 4.48 -3.73
N GLY A 123 -22.19 3.72 -3.67
CA GLY A 123 -22.67 3.08 -2.44
C GLY A 123 -21.89 1.82 -2.06
N PHE A 124 -22.18 1.28 -0.88
CA PHE A 124 -21.59 0.03 -0.41
C PHE A 124 -22.60 -1.11 -0.44
N GLY A 125 -22.16 -2.28 -0.88
CA GLY A 125 -22.81 -3.56 -0.58
C GLY A 125 -22.44 -4.09 0.81
N THR A 126 -22.84 -5.33 1.07
CA THR A 126 -22.59 -6.01 2.35
C THR A 126 -21.91 -7.36 2.13
N ILE A 127 -20.82 -7.61 2.85
CA ILE A 127 -20.24 -8.96 3.03
C ILE A 127 -20.68 -9.44 4.41
N GLN A 128 -21.73 -10.26 4.45
CA GLN A 128 -22.32 -10.73 5.71
C GLN A 128 -21.63 -11.99 6.20
N MET A 129 -21.04 -11.91 7.40
CA MET A 129 -20.38 -13.01 8.07
C MET A 129 -21.39 -13.85 8.85
N PRO A 130 -21.35 -15.19 8.79
CA PRO A 130 -22.38 -16.05 9.36
C PRO A 130 -22.30 -16.21 10.89
N SER A 131 -21.13 -16.03 11.50
CA SER A 131 -20.95 -16.33 12.93
C SER A 131 -19.72 -15.72 13.60
N SER A 132 -18.86 -14.98 12.89
CA SER A 132 -17.64 -14.41 13.46
C SER A 132 -17.76 -12.90 13.58
N ASP A 133 -17.31 -12.36 14.71
CA ASP A 133 -17.20 -10.91 14.96
C ASP A 133 -15.83 -10.36 14.56
N SER A 134 -14.86 -11.25 14.31
CA SER A 134 -13.54 -10.87 13.81
C SER A 134 -13.00 -11.79 12.72
N LEU A 135 -12.18 -11.25 11.82
CA LEU A 135 -11.47 -12.00 10.79
C LEU A 135 -9.97 -11.75 10.95
N SER A 136 -9.23 -12.81 11.27
CA SER A 136 -7.76 -12.76 11.31
C SER A 136 -7.20 -12.95 9.91
N ILE A 137 -6.60 -11.90 9.34
CA ILE A 137 -6.04 -11.92 7.99
C ILE A 137 -4.52 -12.05 8.08
N PRO A 138 -3.91 -13.13 7.53
CA PRO A 138 -2.46 -13.30 7.56
C PRO A 138 -1.77 -12.28 6.65
N VAL A 139 -0.73 -11.62 7.17
CA VAL A 139 0.13 -10.72 6.39
C VAL A 139 1.34 -11.48 5.86
N ILE A 140 1.56 -11.45 4.55
CA ILE A 140 2.72 -12.04 3.87
C ILE A 140 3.55 -10.97 3.18
N ASN A 141 4.84 -11.21 2.96
CA ASN A 141 5.68 -10.33 2.14
C ASN A 141 5.76 -10.87 0.71
N ALA A 142 5.37 -10.04 -0.26
CA ALA A 142 5.28 -10.39 -1.67
C ALA A 142 6.62 -10.93 -2.24
N LEU A 143 7.76 -10.45 -1.73
CA LEU A 143 9.09 -10.88 -2.21
C LEU A 143 9.36 -12.37 -2.01
N TYR A 144 8.72 -12.98 -1.01
CA TYR A 144 8.91 -14.38 -0.64
C TYR A 144 7.78 -15.28 -1.16
N ALA A 145 6.75 -14.68 -1.77
CA ALA A 145 5.68 -15.41 -2.44
C ALA A 145 6.13 -15.93 -3.81
N SER A 146 5.62 -17.10 -4.18
CA SER A 146 5.76 -17.59 -5.55
C SER A 146 4.82 -16.82 -6.48
N ASP A 147 5.16 -16.75 -7.76
CA ASP A 147 4.31 -16.07 -8.74
C ASP A 147 2.98 -16.80 -8.93
N GLU A 148 2.95 -18.13 -8.78
CA GLU A 148 1.73 -18.94 -8.83
C GLU A 148 0.78 -18.60 -7.68
N PHE A 149 1.32 -18.41 -6.47
CA PHE A 149 0.50 -18.00 -5.33
C PHE A 149 -0.12 -16.63 -5.57
N LEU A 150 0.68 -15.65 -6.01
CA LEU A 150 0.20 -14.31 -6.31
C LEU A 150 -0.85 -14.33 -7.43
N ALA A 151 -0.60 -15.08 -8.50
CA ALA A 151 -1.50 -15.22 -9.64
C ALA A 151 -2.85 -15.84 -9.25
N ALA A 152 -2.90 -16.74 -8.26
CA ALA A 152 -4.16 -17.30 -7.76
C ALA A 152 -5.11 -16.25 -7.15
N TYR A 153 -4.57 -15.09 -6.77
CA TYR A 153 -5.31 -13.93 -6.28
C TYR A 153 -5.48 -12.83 -7.35
N GLY A 154 -5.11 -13.10 -8.60
CA GLY A 154 -5.16 -12.11 -9.68
C GLY A 154 -4.14 -10.98 -9.52
N VAL A 155 -3.04 -11.21 -8.79
CA VAL A 155 -2.00 -10.20 -8.59
C VAL A 155 -0.64 -10.64 -9.11
N LYS A 156 0.18 -9.65 -9.50
CA LYS A 156 1.55 -9.84 -9.97
C LYS A 156 2.47 -8.84 -9.28
N LEU A 157 3.58 -9.33 -8.75
CA LEU A 157 4.63 -8.48 -8.20
C LEU A 157 5.67 -8.14 -9.28
N VAL A 158 5.94 -6.85 -9.46
CA VAL A 158 6.81 -6.34 -10.53
C VAL A 158 7.87 -5.42 -9.93
N HIS A 159 9.14 -5.60 -10.29
CA HIS A 159 10.16 -4.63 -9.91
C HIS A 159 10.00 -3.36 -10.75
N LEU A 160 10.11 -2.17 -10.17
CA LEU A 160 9.75 -0.92 -10.86
C LEU A 160 10.55 -0.67 -12.15
N THR A 161 11.78 -1.18 -12.24
CA THR A 161 12.65 -1.02 -13.43
C THR A 161 12.34 -2.00 -14.56
N GLU A 162 11.55 -3.04 -14.30
CA GLU A 162 11.22 -4.08 -15.28
C GLU A 162 10.01 -3.67 -16.11
N SER A 163 9.97 -4.11 -17.37
CA SER A 163 8.78 -3.95 -18.20
C SER A 163 7.72 -4.95 -17.76
N THR A 164 6.48 -4.49 -17.60
CA THR A 164 5.34 -5.35 -17.35
C THR A 164 4.19 -5.03 -18.29
N SER A 165 3.48 -6.08 -18.68
CA SER A 165 2.16 -5.95 -19.31
C SER A 165 1.15 -5.53 -18.24
N ILE A 166 0.32 -4.55 -18.58
CA ILE A 166 -0.90 -4.21 -17.85
C ILE A 166 -2.07 -4.47 -18.79
N ASP A 167 -3.05 -5.23 -18.31
CA ASP A 167 -4.34 -5.43 -18.95
C ASP A 167 -5.31 -4.39 -18.38
N PHE A 168 -5.86 -3.55 -19.24
CA PHE A 168 -6.79 -2.48 -18.87
C PHE A 168 -8.23 -2.99 -18.77
N GLY A 169 -8.51 -4.27 -19.04
CA GLY A 169 -9.86 -4.79 -19.06
C GLY A 169 -10.66 -4.13 -20.18
N THR A 170 -11.71 -3.37 -19.82
CA THR A 170 -12.48 -2.54 -20.76
C THR A 170 -12.18 -1.04 -20.61
N SER A 171 -11.37 -0.65 -19.62
CA SER A 171 -10.97 0.73 -19.42
C SER A 171 -10.04 1.23 -20.53
N HIS A 172 -10.05 2.55 -20.70
CA HIS A 172 -9.19 3.28 -21.63
C HIS A 172 -8.09 4.07 -20.92
N ASP A 173 -8.06 4.06 -19.59
CA ASP A 173 -7.07 4.75 -18.80
C ASP A 173 -6.81 4.09 -17.43
N LEU A 174 -5.64 4.38 -16.89
CA LEU A 174 -5.29 4.09 -15.51
C LEU A 174 -4.53 5.29 -14.94
N MET A 175 -5.18 6.03 -14.04
CA MET A 175 -4.65 7.25 -13.43
C MET A 175 -3.85 6.89 -12.18
N LEU A 176 -2.59 7.35 -12.14
CA LEU A 176 -1.64 7.02 -11.08
C LEU A 176 -1.60 8.14 -10.04
N PHE A 177 -2.46 8.02 -9.03
CA PHE A 177 -2.57 8.99 -7.95
C PHE A 177 -1.60 8.70 -6.83
N ARG A 178 -0.93 9.73 -6.32
CA ARG A 178 -0.25 9.66 -5.04
C ARG A 178 -1.24 9.94 -3.91
N TYR A 179 -1.35 8.99 -2.99
CA TYR A 179 -2.01 9.16 -1.71
C TYR A 179 -0.99 9.11 -0.57
N ASP A 180 -1.08 10.06 0.35
CA ASP A 180 -0.40 9.97 1.63
C ASP A 180 -1.38 9.40 2.66
N VAL A 181 -1.08 8.21 3.19
CA VAL A 181 -1.94 7.51 4.15
C VAL A 181 -1.32 7.53 5.55
N HIS A 182 -2.07 8.01 6.52
CA HIS A 182 -1.64 8.12 7.91
C HIS A 182 -1.55 6.75 8.58
N ALA A 183 -0.56 6.56 9.46
CA ALA A 183 -0.30 5.27 10.11
C ALA A 183 -1.49 4.75 10.95
N GLN A 184 -2.35 5.65 11.41
CA GLN A 184 -3.54 5.33 12.20
C GLN A 184 -4.84 5.37 11.38
N TYR A 185 -4.77 5.57 10.06
CA TYR A 185 -5.95 5.71 9.22
C TYR A 185 -6.86 4.47 9.30
N PHE A 186 -6.29 3.28 9.27
CA PHE A 186 -7.05 2.04 9.39
C PHE A 186 -7.83 1.97 10.72
N ASP A 187 -7.14 2.16 11.85
CA ASP A 187 -7.76 2.01 13.17
C ASP A 187 -8.69 3.17 13.55
N LYS A 188 -8.31 4.41 13.20
CA LYS A 188 -9.04 5.62 13.61
C LYS A 188 -10.06 6.14 12.59
N TYR A 189 -10.11 5.56 11.39
CA TYR A 189 -11.08 5.95 10.37
C TYR A 189 -11.81 4.73 9.83
N ILE A 190 -11.09 3.79 9.19
CA ILE A 190 -11.71 2.66 8.48
C ILE A 190 -12.55 1.80 9.42
N LYS A 191 -12.00 1.40 10.57
CA LYS A 191 -12.67 0.52 11.54
C LYS A 191 -13.78 1.21 12.35
N THR A 192 -14.07 2.48 12.07
CA THR A 192 -15.09 3.26 12.79
C THR A 192 -16.36 3.38 11.96
N PRO A 193 -17.50 3.83 12.54
CA PRO A 193 -18.67 4.20 11.76
C PRO A 193 -18.39 5.25 10.67
N LYS A 194 -17.31 6.03 10.79
CA LYS A 194 -16.89 7.01 9.78
C LYS A 194 -16.45 6.35 8.48
N GLY A 195 -15.51 5.41 8.56
CA GLY A 195 -15.05 4.64 7.41
C GLY A 195 -15.98 3.48 7.04
N GLY A 196 -16.94 3.14 7.90
CA GLY A 196 -17.93 2.10 7.63
C GLY A 196 -17.43 0.68 7.89
N GLY A 197 -16.17 0.48 8.30
CA GLY A 197 -15.58 -0.83 8.53
C GLY A 197 -14.67 -1.30 7.40
N VAL A 198 -14.13 -2.50 7.59
CA VAL A 198 -13.28 -3.18 6.59
C VAL A 198 -14.13 -3.49 5.36
N TYR A 199 -13.57 -3.32 4.17
CA TYR A 199 -14.23 -3.65 2.92
C TYR A 199 -13.42 -4.62 2.08
N LEU A 200 -14.10 -5.20 1.09
CA LEU A 200 -13.45 -5.75 -0.09
C LEU A 200 -14.14 -5.16 -1.31
N GLU A 201 -13.36 -4.96 -2.36
CA GLU A 201 -13.84 -4.45 -3.63
C GLU A 201 -13.42 -5.36 -4.79
N THR A 202 -14.19 -5.31 -5.87
CA THR A 202 -13.88 -5.97 -7.13
C THR A 202 -14.53 -5.21 -8.28
N HIS A 203 -13.75 -5.02 -9.35
CA HIS A 203 -14.13 -4.27 -10.54
C HIS A 203 -13.60 -5.02 -11.77
N ASN A 204 -14.47 -5.45 -12.69
CA ASN A 204 -14.09 -6.33 -13.81
C ASN A 204 -13.48 -5.59 -15.01
N ASP A 205 -13.55 -4.27 -14.98
CA ASP A 205 -13.40 -3.38 -16.11
C ASP A 205 -12.07 -2.65 -16.13
N PHE A 206 -11.30 -2.66 -15.03
CA PHE A 206 -9.99 -2.01 -14.96
C PHE A 206 -9.06 -2.66 -13.93
N PRO A 207 -7.73 -2.55 -14.12
CA PRO A 207 -6.75 -3.01 -13.16
C PRO A 207 -6.54 -2.00 -12.03
N HIS A 208 -5.93 -2.45 -10.94
CA HIS A 208 -5.36 -1.58 -9.92
C HIS A 208 -3.82 -1.70 -9.90
N LEU A 209 -3.17 -0.66 -9.36
CA LEU A 209 -1.75 -0.70 -9.02
C LEU A 209 -1.54 -0.21 -7.60
N ALA A 210 -0.58 -0.80 -6.88
CA ALA A 210 -0.11 -0.28 -5.60
C ALA A 210 1.43 -0.23 -5.58
N ILE A 211 1.99 0.98 -5.46
CA ILE A 211 3.43 1.21 -5.50
C ILE A 211 3.85 2.06 -4.28
N PRO A 212 4.63 1.52 -3.34
CA PRO A 212 5.21 2.30 -2.25
C PRO A 212 6.23 3.32 -2.79
N LEU A 213 6.09 4.60 -2.43
CA LEU A 213 7.01 5.66 -2.85
C LEU A 213 8.16 5.90 -1.87
N HIS A 214 8.15 5.25 -0.71
CA HIS A 214 9.19 5.44 0.30
C HIS A 214 9.50 4.14 1.05
N PRO A 215 10.75 3.90 1.51
CA PRO A 215 11.11 2.70 2.28
C PRO A 215 10.37 2.56 3.62
N SER A 216 9.86 3.67 4.17
CA SER A 216 9.05 3.67 5.40
C SER A 216 7.58 3.31 5.18
N CYS A 217 7.16 3.09 3.93
CA CYS A 217 5.79 2.66 3.66
C CYS A 217 5.52 1.33 4.37
N GLY A 218 4.38 1.27 5.04
CA GLY A 218 3.95 0.12 5.83
C GLY A 218 2.57 -0.36 5.41
N GLY A 219 1.97 -1.19 6.25
CA GLY A 219 0.69 -1.83 5.93
C GLY A 219 0.84 -2.93 4.89
N SER A 220 -0.28 -3.33 4.32
CA SER A 220 -0.36 -4.37 3.30
C SER A 220 -1.59 -4.18 2.40
N TYR A 221 -1.57 -4.80 1.23
CA TYR A 221 -2.67 -4.79 0.27
C TYR A 221 -3.44 -6.09 0.41
N THR A 222 -4.69 -6.02 0.87
CA THR A 222 -5.51 -7.21 1.11
C THR A 222 -6.05 -7.72 -0.22
N VAL A 223 -5.99 -9.04 -0.42
CA VAL A 223 -6.54 -9.71 -1.60
C VAL A 223 -7.31 -10.95 -1.20
N ALA A 224 -8.35 -11.26 -1.95
CA ALA A 224 -9.15 -12.47 -1.75
C ALA A 224 -9.43 -13.19 -3.06
N ARG A 225 -9.84 -14.46 -2.96
CA ARG A 225 -10.32 -15.26 -4.07
C ARG A 225 -11.49 -16.12 -3.62
N LYS A 226 -12.48 -16.31 -4.49
CA LYS A 226 -13.57 -17.25 -4.24
C LYS A 226 -13.03 -18.68 -4.37
N VAL A 227 -13.23 -19.49 -3.34
CA VAL A 227 -12.85 -20.92 -3.32
C VAL A 227 -13.99 -21.78 -3.83
N LYS A 228 -15.21 -21.48 -3.36
CA LYS A 228 -16.48 -22.04 -3.82
C LYS A 228 -17.61 -21.08 -3.43
N GLU A 229 -18.87 -21.48 -3.63
CA GLU A 229 -20.00 -20.64 -3.25
C GLU A 229 -19.96 -20.25 -1.77
N ASN A 230 -20.04 -18.96 -1.48
CA ASN A 230 -19.94 -18.34 -0.16
C ASN A 230 -18.67 -18.67 0.66
N GLU A 231 -17.61 -19.22 0.05
CA GLU A 231 -16.34 -19.49 0.73
C GLU A 231 -15.20 -18.80 -0.02
N TYR A 232 -14.36 -18.10 0.73
CA TYR A 232 -13.30 -17.25 0.23
C TYR A 232 -11.98 -17.55 0.95
N ALA A 233 -10.87 -17.38 0.24
CA ALA A 233 -9.54 -17.31 0.82
C ALA A 233 -9.07 -15.85 0.79
N ILE A 234 -8.43 -15.39 1.86
CA ILE A 234 -7.95 -14.01 2.03
C ILE A 234 -6.55 -13.98 2.61
N VAL A 235 -5.76 -13.02 2.14
CA VAL A 235 -4.41 -12.74 2.62
C VAL A 235 -4.12 -11.25 2.43
N SER A 236 -3.24 -10.69 3.26
CA SER A 236 -2.76 -9.32 3.08
C SER A 236 -1.29 -9.32 2.65
N ILE A 237 -0.98 -8.62 1.56
CA ILE A 237 0.30 -8.66 0.88
C ILE A 237 1.08 -7.38 1.16
N LYS A 238 2.16 -7.49 1.93
CA LYS A 238 3.12 -6.40 2.09
C LYS A 238 3.96 -6.26 0.82
N VAL A 239 3.84 -5.10 0.17
CA VAL A 239 4.64 -4.70 -1.00
C VAL A 239 5.87 -3.95 -0.51
N SER A 240 7.05 -4.38 -0.96
CA SER A 240 8.32 -3.75 -0.57
C SER A 240 8.65 -2.57 -1.49
N TYR A 241 9.31 -1.53 -0.96
CA TYR A 241 9.83 -0.43 -1.76
C TYR A 241 10.71 -0.94 -2.92
N GLY A 242 10.65 -0.28 -4.08
CA GLY A 242 11.26 -0.78 -5.33
C GLY A 242 10.42 -1.79 -6.11
N TRP A 243 9.26 -2.18 -5.58
CA TRP A 243 8.33 -3.09 -6.23
C TRP A 243 6.93 -2.47 -6.31
N GLY A 244 6.16 -2.89 -7.31
CA GLY A 244 4.74 -2.58 -7.46
C GLY A 244 3.92 -3.87 -7.48
N LEU A 245 2.71 -3.81 -6.93
CA LEU A 245 1.71 -4.85 -7.10
C LEU A 245 0.78 -4.43 -8.25
N VAL A 246 0.67 -5.28 -9.26
CA VAL A 246 -0.32 -5.15 -10.34
C VAL A 246 -1.50 -6.05 -10.00
N ILE A 247 -2.69 -5.48 -9.98
CA ILE A 247 -3.93 -6.16 -9.64
C ILE A 247 -4.77 -6.23 -10.90
N ALA A 248 -5.08 -7.45 -11.36
CA ALA A 248 -5.82 -7.67 -12.59
C ALA A 248 -7.30 -7.24 -12.42
N PRO A 249 -7.98 -6.87 -13.51
CA PRO A 249 -9.43 -6.70 -13.49
C PRO A 249 -10.13 -7.94 -12.91
N GLY A 250 -11.13 -7.71 -12.05
CA GLY A 250 -11.92 -8.75 -11.38
C GLY A 250 -11.28 -9.34 -10.12
N ALA A 251 -10.03 -9.03 -9.80
CA ALA A 251 -9.42 -9.45 -8.54
C ALA A 251 -10.12 -8.81 -7.34
N ILE A 252 -10.35 -9.58 -6.28
CA ILE A 252 -10.94 -9.06 -5.03
C ILE A 252 -9.84 -8.47 -4.17
N HIS A 253 -9.99 -7.23 -3.72
CA HIS A 253 -8.94 -6.51 -3.02
C HIS A 253 -9.41 -5.44 -2.02
N ASP A 254 -8.47 -4.91 -1.26
CA ASP A 254 -8.62 -3.75 -0.36
C ASP A 254 -7.25 -3.10 -0.08
N ASP A 255 -7.22 -1.76 -0.10
CA ASP A 255 -6.05 -0.91 0.10
C ASP A 255 -6.08 -0.13 1.43
N ALA A 256 -7.09 -0.32 2.27
CA ALA A 256 -7.35 0.46 3.48
C ALA A 256 -6.25 0.39 4.54
N THR A 257 -5.40 -0.63 4.51
CA THR A 257 -4.36 -0.86 5.53
C THR A 257 -3.00 -0.26 5.16
N LEU A 258 -2.85 0.29 3.95
CA LEU A 258 -1.61 0.93 3.51
C LEU A 258 -1.24 2.13 4.40
N THR A 259 0.06 2.39 4.59
CA THR A 259 0.54 3.55 5.37
C THR A 259 1.76 4.19 4.73
N GLY A 260 1.79 5.51 4.65
CA GLY A 260 2.82 6.29 3.96
C GLY A 260 2.40 6.73 2.54
N PRO A 261 3.34 7.27 1.75
CA PRO A 261 3.07 7.70 0.38
C PRO A 261 3.03 6.52 -0.59
N TYR A 262 1.88 6.29 -1.21
CA TYR A 262 1.69 5.27 -2.24
C TYR A 262 1.23 5.90 -3.55
N ILE A 263 1.68 5.39 -4.69
CA ILE A 263 0.91 5.49 -5.92
C ILE A 263 -0.14 4.37 -5.91
N ILE A 264 -1.38 4.76 -6.08
CA ILE A 264 -2.50 3.85 -6.35
C ILE A 264 -3.01 4.16 -7.76
N GLY A 265 -2.98 3.15 -8.62
CA GLY A 265 -3.51 3.22 -9.97
C GLY A 265 -4.97 2.81 -9.97
N LEU A 266 -5.86 3.69 -10.43
CA LEU A 266 -7.28 3.42 -10.59
C LEU A 266 -7.85 4.28 -11.73
N THR A 267 -9.07 3.98 -12.19
CA THR A 267 -9.83 4.89 -13.04
C THR A 267 -11.16 5.23 -12.37
N THR A 268 -11.74 6.39 -12.69
CA THR A 268 -13.08 6.80 -12.24
C THR A 268 -14.08 6.84 -13.39
N ASN A 269 -13.61 6.57 -14.62
CA ASN A 269 -14.47 6.50 -15.80
C ASN A 269 -15.01 5.07 -15.94
N VAL A 270 -15.88 4.70 -15.01
CA VAL A 270 -16.35 3.33 -14.79
C VAL A 270 -17.86 3.26 -14.85
N ASP A 271 -18.38 2.09 -15.24
CA ASP A 271 -19.80 1.81 -15.06
C ASP A 271 -20.04 1.47 -13.59
N PRO A 272 -20.85 2.24 -12.84
CA PRO A 272 -21.11 1.98 -11.42
C PRO A 272 -21.80 0.63 -11.15
N THR A 273 -22.31 -0.05 -12.18
CA THR A 273 -22.82 -1.42 -12.07
C THR A 273 -21.73 -2.49 -12.10
N HIS A 274 -20.52 -2.14 -12.55
CA HIS A 274 -19.36 -3.04 -12.61
C HIS A 274 -18.43 -2.93 -11.41
N VAL A 275 -18.59 -1.87 -10.62
CA VAL A 275 -17.88 -1.67 -9.35
C VAL A 275 -18.68 -2.25 -8.20
N ASN A 276 -18.06 -3.13 -7.43
CA ASN A 276 -18.66 -3.68 -6.22
C ASN A 276 -17.71 -3.49 -5.04
N THR A 277 -17.97 -2.47 -4.23
CA THR A 277 -17.34 -2.26 -2.92
C THR A 277 -18.33 -2.69 -1.85
N ALA A 278 -17.94 -3.61 -0.97
CA ALA A 278 -18.84 -4.12 0.06
C ALA A 278 -18.18 -4.12 1.44
N LEU A 279 -18.91 -3.59 2.43
CA LEU A 279 -18.46 -3.51 3.82
C LEU A 279 -18.67 -4.86 4.50
N MET A 280 -17.66 -5.33 5.23
CA MET A 280 -17.76 -6.52 6.05
C MET A 280 -18.63 -6.24 7.28
N ARG A 281 -19.62 -7.12 7.48
CA ARG A 281 -20.62 -7.02 8.55
C ARG A 281 -20.72 -8.31 9.31
N THR A 282 -20.88 -8.22 10.62
CA THR A 282 -21.29 -9.34 11.46
C THR A 282 -22.71 -9.78 11.09
N LYS A 283 -23.14 -10.95 11.57
CA LYS A 283 -24.47 -11.50 11.27
C LYS A 283 -25.61 -10.54 11.63
N ASP A 284 -25.47 -9.81 12.73
CA ASP A 284 -26.42 -8.83 13.26
C ASP A 284 -26.29 -7.43 12.62
N GLY A 285 -25.40 -7.27 11.63
CA GLY A 285 -25.21 -6.02 10.89
C GLY A 285 -24.24 -5.03 11.55
N GLY A 286 -23.54 -5.43 12.61
CA GLY A 286 -22.45 -4.68 13.20
C GLY A 286 -21.21 -4.59 12.30
N ILE A 287 -20.31 -3.65 12.61
CA ILE A 287 -19.01 -3.55 11.93
C ILE A 287 -18.17 -4.77 12.29
N MET A 288 -17.73 -5.50 11.27
CA MET A 288 -16.81 -6.62 11.43
C MET A 288 -15.41 -6.13 11.81
N ASP A 289 -14.80 -6.71 12.83
CA ASP A 289 -13.40 -6.44 13.13
C ASP A 289 -12.48 -7.24 12.18
N ALA A 290 -11.48 -6.61 11.60
CA ALA A 290 -10.40 -7.32 10.93
C ALA A 290 -9.09 -7.11 11.69
N VAL A 291 -8.44 -8.22 11.98
CA VAL A 291 -7.18 -8.26 12.70
C VAL A 291 -6.10 -8.72 11.73
N LEU A 292 -5.23 -7.80 11.34
CA LEU A 292 -4.04 -8.16 10.59
C LEU A 292 -3.11 -8.95 11.49
N THR A 293 -2.99 -10.24 11.18
CA THR A 293 -2.09 -11.14 11.90
C THR A 293 -0.80 -11.24 11.11
N THR A 294 0.30 -10.77 11.67
CA THR A 294 1.59 -11.30 11.23
C THR A 294 1.59 -12.78 11.63
N PRO A 295 1.85 -13.72 10.70
CA PRO A 295 1.76 -15.14 11.01
C PRO A 295 2.56 -15.41 12.28
N SER A 296 1.88 -15.94 13.31
CA SER A 296 2.55 -16.34 14.53
C SER A 296 3.60 -17.39 14.17
N THR A 297 4.73 -17.36 14.88
CA THR A 297 5.93 -18.19 14.72
C THR A 297 5.70 -19.71 14.92
N ALA A 298 4.46 -20.18 14.81
CA ALA A 298 4.13 -21.60 14.80
C ALA A 298 4.43 -22.18 13.41
N CYS A 299 5.68 -22.62 13.24
CA CYS A 299 6.09 -23.56 12.22
C CYS A 299 5.36 -24.88 12.49
N LEU A 300 4.61 -25.37 11.50
CA LEU A 300 4.00 -26.69 11.56
C LEU A 300 5.12 -27.72 11.57
N SER A 301 5.25 -28.44 12.68
CA SER A 301 6.05 -29.66 12.76
C SER A 301 5.32 -30.75 11.98
N GLY A 302 5.62 -30.83 10.69
CA GLY A 302 5.18 -31.90 9.82
C GLY A 302 6.24 -32.08 8.76
N ASP A 303 6.99 -33.16 8.87
CA ASP A 303 7.87 -33.72 7.85
C ASP A 303 9.26 -33.07 7.71
N GLY A 304 10.14 -33.45 8.65
CA GLY A 304 11.53 -33.77 8.30
C GLY A 304 12.48 -32.59 8.06
N VAL A 305 13.18 -32.20 9.13
CA VAL A 305 14.50 -31.52 9.15
C VAL A 305 14.52 -30.06 8.68
N THR A 306 14.33 -29.15 9.63
CA THR A 306 15.31 -28.11 10.01
C THR A 306 15.03 -27.76 11.47
N SER A 307 16.06 -27.70 12.32
CA SER A 307 15.85 -27.53 13.75
C SER A 307 15.15 -26.20 14.06
N ILE A 308 14.35 -26.16 15.13
CA ILE A 308 13.70 -24.94 15.65
C ILE A 308 14.70 -23.77 15.79
N SER A 309 15.98 -24.07 16.04
CA SER A 309 17.07 -23.09 16.08
C SER A 309 17.45 -22.51 14.71
N GLN A 310 17.41 -23.30 13.62
CA GLN A 310 17.68 -22.83 12.26
C GLN A 310 16.54 -21.98 11.72
N CYS A 311 15.29 -22.34 12.01
CA CYS A 311 14.13 -21.56 11.58
C CYS A 311 14.03 -20.22 12.35
N LYS A 312 14.27 -20.22 13.66
CA LYS A 312 14.39 -18.97 14.45
C LYS A 312 15.55 -18.10 13.95
N ALA A 313 16.72 -18.68 13.66
CA ALA A 313 17.86 -17.95 13.13
C ALA A 313 17.58 -17.37 11.72
N GLN A 314 16.93 -18.14 10.84
CA GLN A 314 16.59 -17.68 9.49
C GLN A 314 15.53 -16.58 9.49
N MET A 315 14.51 -16.64 10.36
CA MET A 315 13.49 -15.59 10.44
C MET A 315 13.99 -14.33 11.17
N PHE A 316 14.80 -14.47 12.22
CA PHE A 316 15.53 -13.33 12.80
C PHE A 316 16.49 -12.70 11.78
N MET A 317 17.14 -13.51 10.94
CA MET A 317 17.93 -13.03 9.82
C MET A 317 17.06 -12.37 8.76
N GLN A 318 15.87 -12.85 8.40
CA GLN A 318 14.97 -12.20 7.43
C GLN A 318 14.50 -10.81 7.90
N PHE A 319 14.14 -10.69 9.18
CA PHE A 319 13.71 -9.40 9.75
C PHE A 319 14.90 -8.45 9.93
N LYS A 320 16.08 -8.97 10.29
CA LYS A 320 17.33 -8.18 10.35
C LYS A 320 17.83 -7.78 8.97
N ILE A 321 17.82 -8.66 7.97
CA ILE A 321 18.31 -8.40 6.61
C ILE A 321 17.41 -7.37 5.92
N GLY A 322 16.09 -7.55 5.91
CA GLY A 322 15.19 -6.57 5.30
C GLY A 322 15.21 -5.20 6.01
N ARG A 323 15.37 -5.18 7.33
CA ARG A 323 15.55 -3.93 8.09
C ARG A 323 16.94 -3.33 7.88
N LYS A 324 17.99 -4.14 7.79
CA LYS A 324 19.38 -3.72 7.55
C LYS A 324 19.54 -3.16 6.14
N ASP A 325 19.05 -3.83 5.12
CA ASP A 325 19.13 -3.36 3.73
C ASP A 325 18.41 -2.00 3.57
N ASN A 326 17.22 -1.86 4.19
CA ASN A 326 16.51 -0.58 4.22
C ASN A 326 17.28 0.50 5.00
N LEU A 327 17.88 0.16 6.14
CA LEU A 327 18.67 1.09 6.95
C LEU A 327 19.98 1.50 6.25
N GLU A 328 20.67 0.56 5.62
CA GLU A 328 21.86 0.83 4.83
C GLU A 328 21.53 1.73 3.64
N MET A 329 20.40 1.52 2.97
CA MET A 329 19.96 2.37 1.86
C MET A 329 19.61 3.79 2.33
N ILE A 330 18.90 3.93 3.45
CA ILE A 330 18.64 5.24 4.08
C ILE A 330 19.96 5.91 4.43
N ALA A 331 20.89 5.20 5.08
CA ALA A 331 22.19 5.72 5.45
C ALA A 331 22.99 6.16 4.21
N ARG A 332 23.15 5.30 3.19
CA ARG A 332 23.90 5.58 1.95
C ARG A 332 23.36 6.76 1.15
N SER A 333 22.05 6.99 1.20
CA SER A 333 21.42 8.10 0.46
C SER A 333 21.35 9.40 1.25
N ALA A 334 21.54 9.36 2.58
CA ALA A 334 21.30 10.50 3.48
C ALA A 334 22.00 11.80 3.04
N ASP A 335 23.29 11.76 2.71
CA ASP A 335 24.07 12.96 2.34
C ASP A 335 23.75 13.48 0.94
N LYS A 336 23.03 12.69 0.13
CA LYS A 336 22.61 13.07 -1.23
C LYS A 336 21.24 13.75 -1.22
N ARG A 337 20.53 13.77 -0.09
CA ARG A 337 19.20 14.35 0.04
C ARG A 337 19.29 15.85 0.34
N PRO A 338 18.24 16.64 0.00
CA PRO A 338 18.15 18.04 0.41
C PRO A 338 18.26 18.22 1.93
N ALA A 339 18.72 19.38 2.39
CA ALA A 339 19.01 19.63 3.80
C ALA A 339 17.84 19.33 4.75
N GLU A 340 16.60 19.67 4.35
CA GLU A 340 15.40 19.40 5.15
C GLU A 340 15.11 17.90 5.34
N GLU A 341 15.33 17.09 4.30
CA GLU A 341 15.17 15.64 4.38
C GLU A 341 16.31 14.99 5.16
N ARG A 342 17.54 15.49 4.97
CA ARG A 342 18.70 15.04 5.74
C ARG A 342 18.50 15.22 7.25
N ILE A 343 17.88 16.32 7.70
CA ILE A 343 17.53 16.53 9.11
C ILE A 343 16.54 15.47 9.61
N LYS A 344 15.52 15.12 8.81
CA LYS A 344 14.55 14.07 9.17
C LYS A 344 15.21 12.70 9.25
N ILE A 345 16.10 12.39 8.30
CA ILE A 345 16.87 11.15 8.30
C ILE A 345 17.78 11.08 9.53
N LEU A 346 18.50 12.17 9.84
CA LEU A 346 19.34 12.26 11.04
C LEU A 346 18.53 12.02 12.32
N ALA A 347 17.37 12.67 12.46
CA ALA A 347 16.48 12.48 13.60
C ALA A 347 16.01 11.02 13.71
N TYR A 348 15.64 10.40 12.60
CA TYR A 348 15.28 8.98 12.55
C TYR A 348 16.46 8.08 12.96
N LEU A 349 17.65 8.28 12.40
CA LEU A 349 18.83 7.48 12.71
C LEU A 349 19.22 7.58 14.19
N LYS A 350 19.10 8.77 14.81
CA LYS A 350 19.33 8.96 16.26
C LYS A 350 18.40 8.14 17.15
N THR A 351 17.25 7.66 16.65
CA THR A 351 16.36 6.77 17.40
C THR A 351 16.80 5.29 17.39
N LEU A 352 17.80 4.94 16.59
CA LEU A 352 18.26 3.56 16.44
C LEU A 352 19.20 3.15 17.59
N PRO A 353 19.22 1.86 17.98
CA PRO A 353 20.18 1.34 18.96
C PRO A 353 21.63 1.57 18.52
N ALA A 354 22.53 1.83 19.49
CA ALA A 354 23.94 2.11 19.23
C ALA A 354 24.65 1.02 18.40
N ASP A 355 24.35 -0.25 18.65
CA ASP A 355 24.91 -1.36 17.87
C ASP A 355 24.48 -1.31 16.40
N THR A 356 23.22 -0.96 16.14
CA THR A 356 22.70 -0.79 14.77
C THR A 356 23.33 0.41 14.08
N LEU A 357 23.50 1.53 14.79
CA LEU A 357 24.21 2.70 14.27
C LEU A 357 25.68 2.38 13.97
N SER A 358 26.35 1.60 14.82
CA SER A 358 27.73 1.18 14.61
C SER A 358 27.91 0.40 13.30
N GLU A 359 26.91 -0.40 12.91
CA GLU A 359 26.93 -1.15 11.66
C GLU A 359 26.81 -0.26 10.42
N ILE A 360 26.12 0.88 10.50
CA ILE A 360 25.81 1.73 9.34
C ILE A 360 26.55 3.08 9.33
N ARG A 361 27.24 3.45 10.42
CA ARG A 361 27.89 4.77 10.57
C ARG A 361 28.86 5.12 9.43
N HIS A 362 29.50 4.11 8.85
CA HIS A 362 30.49 4.29 7.78
C HIS A 362 29.88 4.51 6.39
N LEU A 363 28.54 4.53 6.28
CA LEU A 363 27.83 4.62 5.00
C LEU A 363 27.51 6.05 4.57
N SER A 364 27.57 7.01 5.48
CA SER A 364 27.39 8.45 5.23
C SER A 364 27.84 9.30 6.42
N ASP A 365 28.15 10.57 6.18
CA ASP A 365 28.44 11.55 7.22
C ASP A 365 27.24 11.73 8.15
N THR A 366 26.02 11.73 7.60
CA THR A 366 24.79 11.80 8.41
C THR A 366 24.61 10.58 9.33
N ALA A 367 24.98 9.38 8.88
CA ALA A 367 24.93 8.18 9.73
C ALA A 367 26.03 8.19 10.80
N GLN A 368 27.23 8.69 10.45
CA GLN A 368 28.32 8.92 11.41
C GLN A 368 27.92 9.95 12.46
N GLU A 369 27.32 11.07 12.06
CA GLU A 369 26.79 12.11 12.95
C GLU A 369 25.73 11.54 13.93
N ALA A 370 24.81 10.71 13.43
CA ALA A 370 23.83 10.03 14.28
C ALA A 370 24.50 9.13 15.33
N TYR A 371 25.50 8.34 14.91
CA TYR A 371 26.26 7.47 15.81
C TYR A 371 27.01 8.27 16.88
N ASP A 372 27.72 9.33 16.47
CA ASP A 372 28.52 10.14 17.39
C ASP A 372 27.65 10.85 18.43
N HIS A 373 26.47 11.32 18.04
CA HIS A 373 25.49 11.87 18.99
C HIS A 373 24.98 10.83 19.98
N THR A 374 24.60 9.64 19.51
CA THR A 374 24.05 8.58 20.35
C THR A 374 25.10 8.00 21.31
N CYS A 375 26.37 7.97 20.90
CA CYS A 375 27.48 7.51 21.74
C CYS A 375 28.13 8.62 22.58
N GLY A 376 27.61 9.85 22.54
CA GLY A 376 28.16 10.98 23.31
C GLY A 376 29.56 11.42 22.86
N LEU A 377 29.95 11.13 21.61
CA LEU A 377 31.24 11.49 21.02
C LEU A 377 31.24 12.91 20.46
N VAL A 378 30.06 13.52 20.25
CA VAL A 378 29.92 14.96 19.97
C VAL A 378 29.60 15.68 21.28
N LEU A 379 30.48 16.59 21.70
CA LEU A 379 30.14 17.58 22.72
C LEU A 379 28.96 18.40 22.21
N ALA A 380 27.82 18.33 22.90
CA ALA A 380 26.73 19.26 22.66
C ALA A 380 27.32 20.67 22.71
N HIS A 381 27.23 21.42 21.61
CA HIS A 381 27.48 22.84 21.66
C HIS A 381 26.42 23.41 22.60
N VAL A 382 26.82 23.63 23.85
CA VAL A 382 26.07 24.41 24.82
C VAL A 382 26.11 25.83 24.25
N SER A 383 25.06 26.19 23.52
CA SER A 383 24.77 27.59 23.26
C SER A 383 24.42 28.21 24.61
N SER A 384 25.43 28.79 25.27
CA SER A 384 25.22 29.71 26.38
C SER A 384 24.41 30.90 25.88
N ILE A 385 23.38 31.22 26.66
CA ILE A 385 22.39 32.31 26.51
C ILE A 385 23.04 33.64 26.13
#